data_AF-A0A1E7YTJ8-F1
#
_entry.id   AF-A0A1E7YTJ8-F1
#
_cell.length_a   1.000
_cell.length_b   1.000
_cell.length_c   1.000
_cell.angle_alpha   90.00
_cell.angle_beta   90.00
_cell.angle_gamma   90.00
#
_symmetry.space_group_name_H-M   'P 1'
#
loop_
_entity.id
_entity.type
_entity.pdbx_description
1 polymer ?
#
loop_
_entity_poly.entity_id
_entity_poly.type
_entity_poly.pdbx_seq_one_letter_code
_entity_poly.pdbx_strand_id
1 'polypeptide(L)'
;MRNTISVLSLASLLLASSLSPVMAQAGSLPDGLRVEKTSLGEVYANAEGKTLYEFKKDMPGSGKSACVGECAKLWPPQLLSSAAKVSKPWGVVTRTDGKKQLSYAGYPLYTWIGDKAPGETSGQGVKGLWRVAKVHGPAAPW
;
A
#
# COMPACT_ATOMS: atom_id res chain seq x y z
N MET A 1 -77.30 27.73 0.06
CA MET A 1 -76.49 28.03 1.27
C MET A 1 -75.24 27.16 1.23
N ARG A 2 -74.11 27.71 1.66
CA ARG A 2 -72.72 27.28 1.42
C ARG A 2 -72.42 25.85 1.92
N ASN A 3 -71.56 25.10 1.21
CA ASN A 3 -70.32 24.59 1.81
C ASN A 3 -69.37 23.91 0.80
N THR A 4 -68.12 24.37 0.86
CA THR A 4 -66.91 23.88 0.21
C THR A 4 -66.38 22.61 0.88
N ILE A 5 -65.86 21.63 0.12
CA ILE A 5 -64.87 20.66 0.62
C ILE A 5 -63.83 20.38 -0.49
N SER A 6 -62.57 20.72 -0.20
CA SER A 6 -61.37 20.27 -0.94
C SER A 6 -60.86 18.96 -0.33
N VAL A 7 -60.38 18.04 -1.16
CA VAL A 7 -59.55 16.87 -0.80
C VAL A 7 -58.93 16.32 -2.10
N LEU A 8 -57.71 15.83 -2.23
CA LEU A 8 -56.47 15.68 -1.45
C LEU A 8 -55.45 15.17 -2.48
N SER A 9 -54.22 15.70 -2.53
CA SER A 9 -53.18 15.26 -3.47
C SER A 9 -52.74 13.81 -3.22
N LEU A 10 -52.64 13.00 -4.29
CA LEU A 10 -52.03 11.66 -4.24
C LEU A 10 -50.49 11.77 -4.18
N ALA A 11 -49.89 11.11 -3.19
CA ALA A 11 -48.46 10.81 -3.15
C ALA A 11 -48.26 9.31 -3.42
N SER A 12 -47.66 8.95 -4.54
CA SER A 12 -47.30 7.56 -4.87
C SER A 12 -45.84 7.29 -4.51
N LEU A 13 -45.62 6.33 -3.60
CA LEU A 13 -44.33 5.83 -3.14
C LEU A 13 -43.61 5.03 -4.25
N LEU A 14 -42.40 5.43 -4.63
CA LEU A 14 -41.46 4.61 -5.40
C LEU A 14 -40.52 3.89 -4.43
N LEU A 15 -40.62 2.56 -4.32
CA LEU A 15 -39.61 1.74 -3.63
C LEU A 15 -38.38 1.59 -4.53
N ALA A 16 -37.34 2.40 -4.29
CA ALA A 16 -36.03 2.20 -4.88
C ALA A 16 -35.22 1.21 -4.03
N SER A 17 -35.09 -0.03 -4.49
CA SER A 17 -34.21 -1.05 -3.89
C SER A 17 -32.75 -0.64 -4.09
N SER A 18 -32.13 -0.11 -3.03
CA SER A 18 -30.75 0.36 -3.03
C SER A 18 -29.77 -0.81 -2.97
N LEU A 19 -29.17 -1.15 -4.11
CA LEU A 19 -27.92 -1.90 -4.15
C LEU A 19 -26.82 -0.98 -3.58
N SER A 20 -26.51 -1.13 -2.30
CA SER A 20 -25.40 -0.43 -1.69
C SER A 20 -24.09 -1.01 -2.24
N PRO A 21 -23.19 -0.20 -2.83
CA PRO A 21 -21.87 -0.70 -3.20
C PRO A 21 -21.14 -1.10 -1.92
N VAL A 22 -20.64 -2.34 -1.88
CA VAL A 22 -19.70 -2.78 -0.84
C VAL A 22 -18.42 -1.97 -1.05
N MET A 23 -18.24 -0.93 -0.24
CA MET A 23 -16.99 -0.17 -0.19
C MET A 23 -15.90 -1.14 0.28
N ALA A 24 -14.96 -1.47 -0.60
CA ALA A 24 -13.77 -2.20 -0.22
C ALA A 24 -13.04 -1.39 0.86
N GLN A 25 -12.94 -1.94 2.06
CA GLN A 25 -12.21 -1.34 3.16
C GLN A 25 -10.73 -1.28 2.76
N ALA A 26 -10.26 -0.10 2.34
CA ALA A 26 -8.84 0.16 2.29
C ALA A 26 -8.33 -0.01 3.73
N GLY A 27 -7.49 -1.03 3.96
CA GLY A 27 -6.82 -1.19 5.24
C GLY A 27 -5.99 0.07 5.52
N SER A 28 -6.06 0.59 6.74
CA SER A 28 -5.23 1.70 7.18
C SER A 28 -3.76 1.39 6.93
N LEU A 29 -3.02 2.33 6.32
CA LEU A 29 -1.57 2.21 6.16
C LEU A 29 -0.88 2.16 7.54
N PRO A 30 0.21 1.40 7.67
CA PRO A 30 1.11 1.53 8.82
C PRO A 30 1.57 2.97 9.01
N ASP A 31 1.79 3.35 10.27
CA ASP A 31 2.27 4.67 10.64
C ASP A 31 3.55 5.03 9.87
N GLY A 32 3.58 6.26 9.35
CA GLY A 32 4.72 6.76 8.57
C GLY A 32 4.81 6.20 7.15
N LEU A 33 3.77 5.53 6.65
CA LEU A 33 3.63 5.26 5.21
C LEU A 33 2.61 6.19 4.57
N ARG A 34 2.81 6.42 3.27
CA ARG A 34 1.88 7.15 2.40
C ARG A 34 1.82 6.50 1.02
N VAL A 35 0.92 7.04 0.20
CA VAL A 35 0.79 6.69 -1.21
C VAL A 35 1.32 7.86 -2.05
N GLU A 36 2.15 7.55 -3.04
CA GLU A 36 2.61 8.49 -4.05
C GLU A 36 1.99 8.18 -5.41
N LYS A 37 1.61 9.22 -6.16
CA LYS A 37 1.17 9.09 -7.55
C LYS A 37 2.37 9.27 -8.47
N THR A 38 2.64 8.26 -9.28
CA THR A 38 3.79 8.22 -10.19
C THR A 38 3.35 7.85 -11.60
N SER A 39 4.25 7.95 -12.57
CA SER A 39 4.01 7.42 -13.93
C SER A 39 3.77 5.90 -13.98
N LEU A 40 4.13 5.18 -12.90
CA LEU A 40 3.91 3.73 -12.76
C LEU A 40 2.59 3.40 -12.03
N GLY A 41 1.80 4.42 -11.68
CA GLY A 41 0.59 4.32 -10.87
C GLY A 41 0.81 4.74 -9.42
N GLU A 42 -0.14 4.37 -8.57
CA GLU A 42 -0.06 4.59 -7.12
C GLU A 42 0.87 3.56 -6.47
N VAL A 43 1.87 4.06 -5.75
CA VAL A 43 2.90 3.25 -5.08
C VAL A 43 2.95 3.57 -3.60
N TYR A 44 3.34 2.59 -2.80
CA TYR A 44 3.65 2.84 -1.39
C TYR A 44 4.97 3.60 -1.26
N ALA A 45 5.00 4.53 -0.32
CA ALA A 45 6.17 5.32 0.00
C ALA A 45 6.28 5.51 1.52
N ASN A 46 7.49 5.82 2.00
CA ASN A 46 7.72 6.14 3.40
C ASN A 46 7.29 7.58 3.74
N ALA A 47 7.46 8.00 4.99
CA ALA A 47 7.06 9.31 5.49
C ALA A 47 7.75 10.47 4.74
N GLU A 48 8.92 10.24 4.14
CA GLU A 48 9.66 11.19 3.31
C GLU A 48 9.31 11.13 1.82
N GLY A 49 8.47 10.17 1.41
CA GLY A 49 7.94 10.07 0.05
C GLY A 49 8.85 9.27 -0.88
N LYS A 50 9.86 8.61 -0.32
CA LYS A 50 10.67 7.64 -1.05
C LYS A 50 9.80 6.44 -1.38
N THR A 51 9.71 6.11 -2.66
CA THR A 51 9.01 4.93 -3.14
C THR A 51 9.61 3.67 -2.51
N LEU A 52 8.73 2.75 -2.13
CA LEU A 52 9.10 1.44 -1.62
C LEU A 52 9.18 0.43 -2.75
N TYR A 53 10.14 -0.50 -2.63
CA TYR A 53 10.45 -1.49 -3.64
C TYR A 53 10.45 -2.91 -3.06
N GLU A 54 10.15 -3.87 -3.92
CA GLU A 54 10.24 -5.31 -3.69
C GLU A 54 11.42 -5.89 -4.47
N PHE A 55 12.09 -6.88 -3.89
CA PHE A 55 13.27 -7.53 -4.48
C PHE A 55 12.96 -8.93 -5.00
N LYS A 56 13.34 -9.22 -6.25
CA LYS A 56 13.05 -10.51 -6.91
C LYS A 56 13.55 -11.74 -6.20
N LYS A 57 14.66 -11.61 -5.47
CA LYS A 57 15.26 -12.74 -4.78
C LYS A 57 14.69 -12.97 -3.39
N ASP A 58 13.79 -12.09 -2.92
CA ASP A 58 13.08 -12.32 -1.67
C ASP A 58 11.91 -13.29 -1.91
N MET A 59 11.80 -14.28 -1.01
CA MET A 59 10.68 -15.22 -1.01
C MET A 59 9.60 -14.70 -0.05
N PRO A 60 8.34 -14.52 -0.50
CA PRO A 60 7.29 -13.97 0.33
C PRO A 60 7.00 -14.91 1.51
N GLY A 61 6.88 -14.34 2.71
CA GLY A 61 6.57 -15.10 3.92
C GLY A 61 7.72 -15.94 4.47
N SER A 62 8.91 -15.92 3.86
CA SER A 62 10.10 -16.62 4.38
C SER A 62 10.62 -16.06 5.72
N GLY A 63 10.16 -14.86 6.10
CA GLY A 63 10.62 -14.15 7.29
C GLY A 63 12.07 -13.66 7.17
N LYS A 64 12.65 -13.66 5.97
CA LYS A 64 14.04 -13.28 5.69
C LYS A 64 14.14 -12.41 4.43
N SER A 65 15.28 -11.73 4.30
CA SER A 65 15.64 -10.93 3.14
C SER A 65 16.93 -11.48 2.51
N ALA A 66 16.95 -11.64 1.20
CA ALA A 66 18.13 -11.95 0.39
C ALA A 66 19.01 -10.70 0.14
N CYS A 67 18.49 -9.49 0.37
CA CYS A 67 19.23 -8.25 0.27
C CYS A 67 19.91 -7.88 1.60
N VAL A 68 21.16 -8.31 1.74
CA VAL A 68 22.04 -8.05 2.90
C VAL A 68 23.37 -7.47 2.45
N GLY A 69 24.18 -6.96 3.39
CA GLY A 69 25.51 -6.40 3.10
C GLY A 69 25.45 -5.22 2.11
N GLU A 70 26.28 -5.25 1.06
CA GLU A 70 26.34 -4.20 0.04
C GLU A 70 25.00 -3.96 -0.66
N CYS A 71 24.17 -5.00 -0.81
CA CYS A 71 22.83 -4.82 -1.37
C CYS A 71 22.02 -3.82 -0.54
N ALA A 72 22.05 -3.97 0.79
CA ALA A 72 21.30 -3.14 1.73
C ALA A 72 21.88 -1.72 1.88
N LYS A 73 23.10 -1.45 1.38
CA LYS A 73 23.63 -0.08 1.30
C LYS A 73 23.03 0.70 0.14
N LEU A 74 22.80 0.04 -0.99
CA LEU A 74 22.19 0.64 -2.16
C LEU A 74 20.65 0.61 -2.07
N TRP A 75 20.12 -0.42 -1.43
CA TRP A 75 18.69 -0.63 -1.19
C TRP A 75 18.41 -0.68 0.31
N PRO A 76 18.41 0.46 1.00
CA PRO A 76 18.19 0.46 2.44
C PRO A 76 16.85 -0.17 2.80
N PRO A 77 16.81 -1.10 3.77
CA PRO A 77 15.56 -1.71 4.20
C PRO A 77 14.64 -0.64 4.82
N GLN A 78 13.35 -0.70 4.50
CA GLN A 78 12.35 0.11 5.20
C GLN A 78 12.16 -0.46 6.60
N LEU A 79 12.89 0.09 7.56
CA LEU A 79 12.79 -0.34 8.94
C LEU A 79 11.47 0.12 9.55
N LEU A 80 10.90 -0.73 10.40
CA LEU A 80 9.77 -0.37 11.25
C LEU A 80 10.28 0.25 12.55
N SER A 81 9.57 1.27 13.02
CA SER A 81 9.73 1.69 14.41
C SER A 81 9.29 0.54 15.32
N SER A 82 9.95 0.38 16.47
CA SER A 82 9.67 -0.73 17.41
C SER A 82 8.25 -0.72 17.97
N ALA A 83 7.56 0.42 17.92
CA ALA A 83 6.19 0.60 18.38
C ALA A 83 5.11 0.38 17.30
N ALA A 84 5.49 0.32 16.02
CA ALA A 84 4.52 0.24 14.93
C ALA A 84 3.79 -1.12 14.93
N LYS A 85 2.47 -1.06 15.08
CA LYS A 85 1.58 -2.22 14.90
C LYS A 85 1.22 -2.33 13.42
N VAL A 86 1.39 -3.52 12.85
CA VAL A 86 1.00 -3.81 11.47
C VAL A 86 0.01 -4.96 11.44
N SER A 87 -0.97 -4.87 10.56
CA SER A 87 -1.95 -5.92 10.28
C SER A 87 -1.89 -6.30 8.80
N LYS A 88 -2.32 -7.53 8.47
CA LYS A 88 -2.38 -7.99 7.08
C LYS A 88 -3.09 -6.93 6.19
N PRO A 89 -2.60 -6.70 4.96
CA PRO A 89 -1.50 -7.42 4.27
C PRO A 89 -0.09 -7.02 4.70
N TRP A 90 0.06 -6.05 5.61
CA TRP A 90 1.35 -5.65 6.15
C TRP A 90 1.89 -6.67 7.14
N GLY A 91 3.21 -6.76 7.23
CA GLY A 91 3.90 -7.68 8.12
C GLY A 91 5.29 -7.17 8.48
N VAL A 92 6.01 -7.99 9.25
CA VAL A 92 7.36 -7.68 9.71
C VAL A 92 8.29 -8.84 9.41
N VAL A 93 9.48 -8.52 8.89
CA VAL A 93 10.59 -9.45 8.70
C VAL A 93 11.68 -9.12 9.70
N THR A 94 12.13 -10.12 10.45
CA THR A 94 13.31 -9.99 11.32
C THR A 94 14.54 -10.32 10.48
N ARG A 95 15.35 -9.30 10.20
CA ARG A 95 16.59 -9.45 9.44
C ARG A 95 17.65 -10.20 10.25
N THR A 96 18.68 -10.69 9.56
CA THR A 96 19.81 -11.40 10.19
C THR A 96 20.65 -10.51 11.12
N ASP A 97 20.58 -9.19 10.95
CA ASP A 97 21.18 -8.19 11.84
C ASP A 97 20.28 -7.83 13.03
N GLY A 98 19.17 -8.55 13.24
CA GLY A 98 18.21 -8.33 14.31
C GLY A 98 17.23 -7.19 14.08
N LYS A 99 17.38 -6.40 13.01
CA LYS A 99 16.48 -5.27 12.73
C LYS A 99 15.13 -5.75 12.18
N LYS A 100 14.08 -5.01 12.52
CA LYS A 100 12.72 -5.25 12.00
C LYS A 100 12.48 -4.44 10.73
N GLN A 101 12.22 -5.13 9.64
CA GLN A 101 11.92 -4.56 8.34
C GLN A 101 10.43 -4.73 8.01
N LEU A 102 9.83 -3.69 7.43
CA LEU A 102 8.47 -3.74 6.94
C LEU A 102 8.36 -4.71 5.76
N SER A 103 7.26 -5.46 5.72
CA SER A 103 6.89 -6.25 4.55
C SER A 103 5.46 -5.95 4.12
N TYR A 104 5.18 -6.11 2.83
CA TYR A 104 3.83 -6.07 2.26
C TYR A 104 3.54 -7.38 1.55
N ALA A 105 2.43 -8.02 1.89
CA ALA A 105 2.04 -9.34 1.38
C ALA A 105 3.17 -10.40 1.49
N GLY A 106 4.01 -10.28 2.53
CA GLY A 106 5.14 -11.17 2.80
C GLY A 106 6.46 -10.78 2.13
N TYR A 107 6.51 -9.79 1.23
CA TYR A 107 7.75 -9.29 0.63
C TYR A 107 8.39 -8.19 1.47
N PRO A 108 9.69 -8.29 1.84
CA PRO A 108 10.41 -7.20 2.49
C PRO A 108 10.46 -5.96 1.61
N LEU A 109 10.32 -4.77 2.21
CA LEU A 109 10.30 -3.49 1.49
C LEU A 109 11.59 -2.70 1.68
N TYR A 110 12.03 -2.02 0.62
CA TYR A 110 13.26 -1.25 0.56
C TYR A 110 13.00 0.14 -0.01
N THR A 111 13.91 1.06 0.29
CA THR A 111 14.06 2.31 -0.46
C THR A 111 15.22 2.18 -1.44
N TRP A 112 15.33 3.12 -2.37
CA TRP A 112 16.44 3.18 -3.34
C TRP A 112 17.28 4.43 -3.11
N ILE A 113 18.61 4.27 -2.99
CA ILE A 113 19.52 5.42 -2.82
C ILE A 113 19.49 6.40 -4.00
N GLY A 114 19.14 5.93 -5.20
CA GLY A 114 19.07 6.77 -6.39
C GLY A 114 17.86 7.71 -6.41
N ASP A 115 16.81 7.40 -5.65
CA ASP A 115 15.68 8.32 -5.51
C ASP A 115 16.07 9.45 -4.56
N LYS A 116 16.06 10.69 -5.05
CA LYS A 116 16.45 11.94 -4.36
C LYS A 116 15.26 12.82 -4.00
N ALA A 117 14.16 12.76 -4.76
CA ALA A 117 12.92 13.46 -4.43
C ALA A 117 11.75 12.49 -4.11
N PRO A 118 10.68 12.98 -3.47
CA PRO A 118 9.44 12.23 -3.31
C PRO A 118 8.85 11.79 -4.66
N GLY A 119 8.30 10.57 -4.73
CA GLY A 119 7.64 10.04 -5.92
C GLY A 119 8.57 9.61 -7.07
N GLU A 120 9.89 9.74 -6.91
CA GLU A 120 10.84 9.18 -7.87
C GLU A 120 10.81 7.65 -7.84
N THR A 121 10.86 7.05 -9.03
CA THR A 121 10.79 5.59 -9.22
C THR A 121 12.00 5.04 -9.98
N SER A 122 13.16 5.68 -9.84
CA SER A 122 14.36 5.37 -10.63
C SER A 122 14.94 3.97 -10.35
N GLY A 123 14.54 3.36 -9.23
CA GLY A 123 14.87 1.99 -8.88
C GLY A 123 14.09 0.94 -9.68
N GLN A 124 13.01 1.32 -10.36
CA GLN A 124 12.19 0.38 -11.12
C GLN A 124 13.03 -0.32 -12.19
N GLY A 125 13.02 -1.66 -12.18
CA GLY A 125 13.67 -2.47 -13.19
C GLY A 125 15.20 -2.50 -13.10
N VAL A 126 15.83 -1.93 -12.06
CA VAL A 126 17.28 -2.02 -11.88
C VAL A 126 17.71 -3.50 -11.91
N LYS A 127 18.58 -3.84 -12.87
CA LYS A 127 19.03 -5.23 -13.14
C LYS A 127 17.90 -6.25 -13.38
N GLY A 128 16.67 -5.80 -13.66
CA GLY A 128 15.49 -6.66 -13.75
C GLY A 128 15.07 -7.31 -12.43
N LEU A 129 15.56 -6.82 -11.28
CA LEU A 129 15.35 -7.44 -9.97
C LEU A 129 14.50 -6.61 -9.01
N TRP A 130 14.20 -5.36 -9.35
CA TRP A 130 13.55 -4.41 -8.44
C TRP A 130 12.26 -3.90 -9.06
N ARG A 131 11.19 -3.88 -8.27
CA ARG A 131 9.88 -3.36 -8.69
C ARG A 131 9.30 -2.47 -7.61
N VAL A 132 8.60 -1.42 -8.00
CA VAL A 132 7.84 -0.58 -7.08
C VAL A 132 6.75 -1.40 -6.38
N ALA A 133 6.57 -1.19 -5.08
CA ALA A 133 5.47 -1.78 -4.32
C ALA A 133 4.19 -0.99 -4.61
N LYS A 134 3.30 -1.56 -5.43
CA LYS A 134 2.07 -0.91 -5.87
C LYS A 134 0.94 -1.03 -4.85
N VAL A 135 0.13 0.02 -4.73
CA VAL A 135 -1.12 -0.01 -3.95
C VAL A 135 -2.15 -0.93 -4.59
N HIS A 136 -2.20 -0.89 -5.92
CA HIS A 136 -3.13 -1.66 -6.73
C HIS A 136 -2.39 -2.58 -7.70
N GLY A 137 -2.82 -3.84 -7.70
CA GLY A 137 -2.16 -4.93 -8.41
C GLY A 137 -1.74 -6.03 -7.42
N PRO A 138 -1.55 -7.27 -7.90
CA PRO A 138 -1.05 -8.33 -7.03
C PRO A 138 0.34 -7.94 -6.52
N ALA A 139 0.61 -8.18 -5.22
CA ALA A 139 1.98 -8.18 -4.71
C ALA A 139 2.80 -9.15 -5.57
N ALA A 140 4.01 -8.75 -5.98
CA ALA A 140 4.62 -9.21 -7.22
C ALA A 140 4.50 -10.74 -7.47
N PRO A 141 3.77 -11.17 -8.51
CA PRO A 141 4.16 -12.33 -9.28
C PRO A 141 5.29 -11.88 -10.22
N TRP A 142 6.47 -12.48 -10.03
CA TRP A 142 7.65 -12.21 -10.86
C TRP A 142 7.52 -12.76 -12.26
#